data_AF-A0A497FGV3-F1
#
_entry.id   AF-A0A497FGV3-F1
#
_cell.length_a   1.000
_cell.length_b   1.000
_cell.length_c   1.000
_cell.angle_alpha   90.00
_cell.angle_beta   90.00
_cell.angle_gamma   90.00
#
_symmetry.space_group_name_H-M   'P 1'
#
loop_
_entity.id
_entity.type
_entity.pdbx_description
1 polymer ?
#
loop_
_entity_poly.entity_id
_entity_poly.type
_entity_poly.pdbx_seq_one_letter_code
_entity_poly.pdbx_strand_id
1 'polypeptide(L)'
;MMIESLDIPDVQKKIMLKYGYHTLYPPQELAVKAGLLKGENLVVSAPTASGKTLIAELTIIKRVLETGGKALYLVPLRALASEKYN
;
A
#
# COMPACT_ATOMS: atom_id res chain seq x y z
N MET A 1 -13.87 2.36 0.62
CA MET A 1 -13.32 3.26 1.66
C MET A 1 -12.57 4.42 0.98
N MET A 2 -12.80 5.67 1.41
CA MET A 2 -12.16 6.87 0.82
C MET A 2 -10.69 6.99 1.23
N ILE A 3 -9.81 7.45 0.35
CA ILE A 3 -8.38 7.64 0.67
C ILE A 3 -8.19 8.67 1.80
N GLU A 4 -9.01 9.73 1.80
CA GLU A 4 -8.98 10.80 2.79
C GLU A 4 -9.22 10.28 4.21
N SER A 5 -10.01 9.21 4.33
CA SER A 5 -10.36 8.58 5.61
C SER A 5 -9.28 7.65 6.18
N LEU A 6 -8.23 7.36 5.43
CA LEU A 6 -7.19 6.44 5.87
C LEU A 6 -6.30 7.05 6.96
N ASP A 7 -5.87 6.22 7.90
CA ASP A 7 -4.84 6.58 8.89
C ASP A 7 -3.44 6.45 8.26
N ILE A 8 -3.10 7.38 7.38
CA ILE A 8 -1.80 7.49 6.72
C ILE A 8 -1.35 8.95 6.69
N PRO A 9 -0.04 9.24 6.58
CA PRO A 9 0.47 10.61 6.51
C PRO A 9 -0.21 11.47 5.41
N ASP A 10 -0.44 12.75 5.69
CA ASP A 10 -1.12 13.65 4.75
C ASP A 10 -0.41 13.80 3.42
N VAL A 11 0.93 13.76 3.43
CA VAL A 11 1.73 13.77 2.20
C VAL A 11 1.42 12.55 1.33
N GLN A 12 1.22 11.38 1.94
CA GLN A 12 0.86 10.16 1.23
C GLN A 12 -0.55 10.28 0.64
N LYS A 13 -1.54 10.79 1.39
CA LYS A 13 -2.89 11.05 0.87
C LYS A 13 -2.87 11.98 -0.35
N LYS A 14 -2.15 13.10 -0.25
CA LYS A 14 -2.04 14.11 -1.33
C LYS A 14 -1.45 13.50 -2.60
N ILE A 15 -0.39 12.71 -2.46
CA ILE A 15 0.25 12.01 -3.58
C ILE A 15 -0.74 11.02 -4.21
N MET A 16 -1.39 10.17 -3.40
CA MET A 16 -2.37 9.20 -3.88
C MET A 16 -3.52 9.86 -4.66
N LEU A 17 -4.11 10.93 -4.12
CA LEU A 17 -5.17 11.69 -4.79
C LEU A 17 -4.70 12.30 -6.12
N LYS A 18 -3.47 12.81 -6.16
CA LYS A 18 -2.86 13.34 -7.40
C LYS A 18 -2.71 12.26 -8.48
N TYR A 19 -2.45 11.01 -8.09
CA TYR A 19 -2.38 9.86 -9.02
C TYR A 19 -3.76 9.25 -9.34
N GLY A 20 -4.87 9.85 -8.87
CA GLY A 20 -6.23 9.41 -9.17
C GLY A 20 -6.78 8.32 -8.24
N TYR A 21 -6.10 8.04 -7.12
CA TYR A 21 -6.64 7.15 -6.10
C TYR A 21 -7.63 7.91 -5.22
N HIS A 22 -8.93 7.67 -5.42
CA HIS A 22 -9.99 8.28 -4.60
C HIS A 22 -10.58 7.29 -3.58
N THR A 23 -10.72 6.02 -3.98
CA THR A 23 -11.31 4.98 -3.15
C THR A 23 -10.53 3.68 -3.23
N LEU A 24 -10.44 2.96 -2.12
CA LEU A 24 -9.92 1.61 -2.07
C LEU A 24 -10.90 0.60 -2.69
N TYR A 25 -10.35 -0.38 -3.40
CA TYR A 25 -11.08 -1.57 -3.83
C TYR A 25 -11.39 -2.50 -2.65
N PRO A 26 -12.39 -3.40 -2.77
CA PRO A 26 -12.80 -4.25 -1.66
C PRO A 26 -11.65 -5.05 -1.02
N PRO A 27 -10.72 -5.69 -1.76
CA PRO A 27 -9.60 -6.41 -1.12
C PRO A 27 -8.63 -5.50 -0.35
N GLN A 28 -8.45 -4.25 -0.80
CA GLN A 28 -7.60 -3.26 -0.12
C GLN A 28 -8.25 -2.77 1.16
N GLU A 29 -9.56 -2.49 1.13
CA GLU A 29 -10.33 -2.12 2.31
C GLU A 29 -10.34 -3.25 3.35
N LEU A 30 -10.48 -4.51 2.91
CA LEU A 30 -10.36 -5.67 3.80
C LEU A 30 -8.99 -5.74 4.47
N ALA A 31 -7.90 -5.47 3.75
CA ALA A 31 -6.57 -5.43 4.34
C ALA A 31 -6.45 -4.32 5.41
N VAL A 32 -6.97 -3.10 5.14
CA VAL A 32 -7.01 -2.02 6.12
C VAL A 32 -7.77 -2.45 7.38
N LYS A 33 -8.95 -3.05 7.23
CA LYS A 33 -9.74 -3.57 8.36
C LYS A 33 -9.03 -4.68 9.12
N ALA A 34 -8.22 -5.50 8.44
CA ALA A 34 -7.41 -6.55 9.04
C ALA A 34 -6.18 -6.05 9.82
N GLY A 35 -5.89 -4.74 9.81
CA GLY A 35 -4.79 -4.16 10.57
C GLY A 35 -3.57 -3.73 9.74
N LEU A 36 -3.70 -3.63 8.41
CA LEU A 36 -2.61 -3.22 7.50
C LEU A 36 -1.89 -1.93 7.94
N LEU A 37 -2.66 -0.94 8.40
CA LEU A 37 -2.13 0.36 8.84
C LEU A 37 -1.70 0.35 10.32
N LYS A 38 -1.99 -0.71 11.07
CA LYS A 38 -1.60 -0.88 12.47
C LYS A 38 -0.24 -1.60 12.61
N GLY A 39 0.35 -2.04 11.50
CA GLY A 39 1.60 -2.79 11.50
C GLY A 39 1.43 -4.29 11.76
N GLU A 40 0.21 -4.81 11.64
CA GLU A 40 -0.05 -6.25 11.74
C GLU A 40 0.55 -7.01 10.54
N ASN A 41 0.97 -8.25 10.78
CA ASN A 41 1.44 -9.13 9.72
C ASN A 41 0.24 -9.72 8.96
N LEU A 42 0.18 -9.52 7.65
CA LEU A 42 -0.93 -9.97 6.81
C LEU A 42 -0.46 -10.89 5.69
N VAL A 43 -1.26 -11.93 5.42
CA VAL A 43 -1.18 -12.72 4.18
C VAL A 43 -2.38 -12.35 3.33
N VAL A 44 -2.13 -11.78 2.16
CA VAL A 44 -3.18 -11.32 1.25
C VAL A 44 -3.26 -12.24 0.03
N SER A 45 -4.39 -12.93 -0.12
CA SER A 45 -4.72 -13.69 -1.32
C SER A 45 -5.84 -12.98 -2.08
N ALA A 46 -5.54 -12.49 -3.27
CA ALA A 46 -6.50 -11.83 -4.15
C ALA A 46 -6.08 -12.03 -5.62
N PRO A 47 -7.02 -11.97 -6.58
CA PRO A 47 -6.71 -12.04 -8.00
C PRO A 47 -5.69 -10.97 -8.46
N THR A 48 -5.04 -11.20 -9.60
CA THR A 48 -4.27 -10.15 -10.29
C THR A 48 -5.21 -8.99 -10.66
N ALA A 49 -4.65 -7.78 -10.83
CA ALA A 49 -5.40 -6.53 -10.98
C ALA A 49 -6.27 -6.07 -9.79
N SER A 50 -6.41 -6.86 -8.72
CA SER A 50 -7.14 -6.45 -7.50
C SER A 50 -6.41 -5.42 -6.62
N GLY A 51 -5.29 -4.86 -7.11
CA GLY A 51 -4.56 -3.79 -6.43
C GLY A 51 -3.74 -4.23 -5.21
N LYS A 52 -3.21 -5.46 -5.21
CA LYS A 52 -2.30 -5.97 -4.16
C LYS A 52 -1.05 -5.11 -3.96
N THR A 53 -0.54 -4.50 -5.02
CA THR A 53 0.62 -3.61 -4.95
C THR A 53 0.34 -2.41 -4.04
N LEU A 54 -0.84 -1.78 -4.16
CA LEU A 54 -1.22 -0.66 -3.31
C LEU A 54 -1.31 -1.02 -1.84
N ILE A 55 -1.72 -2.26 -1.51
CA ILE A 55 -1.75 -2.74 -0.12
C ILE A 55 -0.35 -2.69 0.49
N ALA A 56 0.66 -3.17 -0.23
CA ALA A 56 2.04 -3.12 0.24
C ALA A 56 2.58 -1.68 0.30
N GLU A 57 2.32 -0.86 -0.71
CA GLU A 57 2.75 0.55 -0.76
C GLU A 57 2.18 1.37 0.39
N LEU A 58 0.90 1.15 0.74
CA LEU A 58 0.25 1.82 1.86
C LEU A 58 1.02 1.61 3.16
N THR A 59 1.36 0.36 3.49
CA THR A 59 2.12 0.02 4.69
C THR A 59 3.56 0.50 4.62
N ILE A 60 4.24 0.30 3.48
CA ILE A 60 5.65 0.68 3.31
C ILE A 60 5.82 2.19 3.52
N ILE A 61 5.03 3.00 2.81
CA ILE A 61 5.16 4.45 2.86
C ILE A 61 4.80 4.97 4.25
N LYS A 62 3.67 4.52 4.84
CA LYS A 62 3.29 4.91 6.21
C LYS A 62 4.41 4.60 7.18
N ARG A 63 4.94 3.36 7.17
CA ARG A 63 5.94 2.92 8.14
C ARG A 63 7.25 3.68 8.01
N VAL A 64 7.74 3.88 6.79
CA VAL A 64 8.98 4.63 6.54
C VAL A 64 8.84 6.09 6.95
N LEU A 65 7.69 6.72 6.70
CA LEU A 65 7.46 8.12 7.08
C LEU A 65 7.28 8.31 8.59
N GLU A 66 6.62 7.39 9.28
CA GLU A 66 6.32 7.53 10.72
C GLU A 66 7.44 7.05 11.62
N THR A 67 8.11 5.96 11.24
CA THR A 67 9.12 5.31 12.10
C THR A 67 10.54 5.44 11.56
N GLY A 68 10.70 5.98 10.36
CA GLY A 68 11.98 5.95 9.64
C GLY A 68 12.34 4.55 9.16
N GLY A 69 13.63 4.33 8.90
CA GLY A 69 14.15 3.03 8.50
C GLY A 69 14.01 2.73 7.01
N LYS A 70 13.99 1.44 6.67
CA LYS A 70 13.93 0.94 5.29
C LYS A 70 12.89 -0.16 5.18
N ALA A 71 12.24 -0.25 4.02
CA ALA A 71 11.36 -1.35 3.66
C ALA A 71 12.02 -2.21 2.57
N LEU A 72 11.71 -3.51 2.57
CA LEU A 72 12.17 -4.45 1.55
C LEU A 72 10.97 -4.98 0.77
N TYR A 73 10.87 -4.62 -0.51
CA TYR A 73 9.84 -5.13 -1.41
C TYR A 73 10.42 -6.25 -2.27
N LEU A 74 10.03 -7.48 -1.97
CA LEU A 74 10.55 -8.67 -2.65
C LEU A 74 9.69 -9.04 -3.87
N VAL A 75 10.36 -9.33 -4.97
CA VAL A 75 9.74 -9.78 -6.23
C VAL A 75 10.49 -11.00 -6.76
N PRO A 76 9.81 -11.92 -7.47
CA PRO A 76 10.42 -13.19 -7.85
C PRO A 76 11.41 -13.08 -9.01
N LEU A 77 11.32 -12.04 -9.85
CA LEU A 77 12.12 -11.89 -11.06
C LEU A 77 12.74 -10.49 -11.15
N ARG A 78 13.95 -10.41 -11.71
CA ARG A 78 14.65 -9.13 -11.95
C ARG A 78 13.89 -8.17 -12.87
N ALA A 79 13.18 -8.70 -13.86
CA ALA A 79 12.34 -7.89 -14.75
C ALA A 79 11.24 -7.17 -13.97
N LEU A 80 10.59 -7.87 -13.03
CA LEU A 80 9.57 -7.28 -12.15
C LEU A 80 10.16 -6.28 -11.16
N ALA A 81 11.40 -6.49 -10.69
CA ALA A 81 12.09 -5.51 -9.87
C ALA A 81 12.31 -4.20 -10.64
N SER A 82 12.66 -4.30 -11.92
CA SER A 82 12.85 -3.13 -12.78
C SER A 82 11.51 -2.43 -13.06
N GLU A 83 10.42 -3.18 -13.25
CA GLU A 83 9.07 -2.61 -13.40
C GLU A 83 8.62 -1.83 -12.16
N LYS A 84 8.94 -2.29 -10.94
CA LYS A 84 8.57 -1.62 -9.68
C LYS A 84 9.49 -0.47 -9.27
N TYR A 85 10.67 -0.37 -9.88
CA TYR A 85 11.63 0.69 -9.57
C TYR A 85 11.32 2.00 -10.30
N ASN A 86 10.76 1.92 -11.50
CA ASN A 86 10.42 3.07 -12.34
C ASN A 86 9.04 3.63 -12.01
#